data_AF-A0A2S6U2B4-F1
#
_entry.id   AF-A0A2S6U2B4-F1
#
_cell.length_a   1.000
_cell.length_b   1.000
_cell.length_c   1.000
_cell.angle_alpha   90.00
_cell.angle_beta   90.00
_cell.angle_gamma   90.00
#
_symmetry.space_group_name_H-M   'P 1'
#
loop_
_entity.id
_entity.type
_entity.pdbx_description
1 polymer ?
#
loop_
_entity_poly.entity_id
_entity_poly.type
_entity_poly.pdbx_seq_one_letter_code
_entity_poly.pdbx_strand_id
1 'polypeptide(L)'
;GAICADFTTLAALPYEAAARAGGVALGFFPGSTIGNFAPPEAEAFLRQIRAVLGPGGALLIGVDLKKDTARLNAAYNDAAGHTAAFNLNLLHRMVGELGAELDIGGFEHYAFYNEAESRIEMHLRSLRIQEIRVGDRYFELDSGELIHSENSYKYSLGGFRDLAGRAGFDASASWTDDGDLFSIHFLRVSD
;
A
#
# COMPACT_ATOMS: atom_id res chain seq x y z
N GLY A 1 5.92 -23.46 -6.66
CA GLY A 1 4.45 -23.37 -6.71
C GLY A 1 4.04 -21.94 -6.44
N ALA A 2 2.89 -21.50 -6.93
CA ALA A 2 2.30 -20.22 -6.54
C ALA A 2 1.26 -20.48 -5.45
N ILE A 3 1.11 -19.53 -4.53
CA ILE A 3 0.13 -19.59 -3.44
C ILE A 3 -0.80 -18.40 -3.62
N CYS A 4 -2.11 -18.64 -3.61
CA CYS A 4 -3.10 -17.58 -3.48
C CYS A 4 -3.44 -17.44 -1.99
N ALA A 5 -2.94 -16.38 -1.35
CA ALA A 5 -3.17 -16.10 0.05
C ALA A 5 -3.25 -14.60 0.29
N ASP A 6 -3.91 -14.22 1.39
CA ASP A 6 -3.83 -12.87 1.92
C ASP A 6 -2.48 -12.71 2.63
N PHE A 7 -1.59 -11.89 2.05
CA PHE A 7 -0.26 -11.69 2.58
C PHE A 7 -0.25 -10.89 3.89
N THR A 8 -1.33 -10.18 4.23
CA THR A 8 -1.45 -9.40 5.47
C THR A 8 -1.75 -10.27 6.70
N THR A 9 -2.14 -11.52 6.48
CA THR A 9 -2.48 -12.49 7.52
C THR A 9 -1.66 -13.79 7.40
N LEU A 10 -0.59 -13.77 6.61
CA LEU A 10 0.21 -14.96 6.33
C LEU A 10 1.04 -15.37 7.57
N ALA A 11 0.53 -16.34 8.32
CA ALA A 11 1.18 -16.84 9.54
C ALA A 11 2.38 -17.76 9.28
N ALA A 12 2.37 -18.52 8.18
CA ALA A 12 3.44 -19.41 7.77
C ALA A 12 3.39 -19.66 6.25
N LEU A 13 4.52 -20.01 5.66
CA LEU A 13 4.52 -20.49 4.27
C LEU A 13 3.88 -21.89 4.23
N PRO A 14 2.90 -22.14 3.36
CA PRO A 14 2.17 -23.42 3.27
C PRO A 14 2.98 -24.56 2.64
N TYR A 15 4.29 -24.38 2.46
CA TYR A 15 5.19 -25.45 2.03
C TYR A 15 6.44 -25.40 2.91
N GLU A 16 6.92 -26.56 3.37
CA GLU A 16 8.15 -26.77 4.16
C GLU A 16 9.44 -26.46 3.36
N ALA A 17 9.42 -25.49 2.43
CA ALA A 17 10.41 -25.32 1.36
C ALA A 17 11.76 -24.85 1.87
N ALA A 18 11.78 -24.05 2.96
CA ALA A 18 13.02 -23.55 3.53
C ALA A 18 13.81 -24.63 4.29
N ALA A 19 13.18 -25.75 4.67
CA ALA A 19 13.86 -26.85 5.36
C ALA A 19 14.65 -27.78 4.41
N ARG A 20 14.49 -27.65 3.09
CA ARG A 20 15.22 -28.49 2.13
C ARG A 20 16.51 -27.79 1.67
N ALA A 21 17.62 -28.23 2.28
CA ALA A 21 19.02 -28.03 1.86
C ALA A 21 19.78 -26.79 2.38
N GLY A 22 19.52 -26.32 3.61
CA GLY A 22 20.40 -25.33 4.27
C GLY A 22 20.45 -23.95 3.59
N GLY A 23 19.46 -23.64 2.75
CA GLY A 23 19.32 -22.33 2.10
C GLY A 23 18.69 -21.29 3.03
N VAL A 24 18.99 -20.02 2.76
CA VAL A 24 18.38 -18.86 3.42
C VAL A 24 17.08 -18.49 2.71
N ALA A 25 16.00 -18.27 3.46
CA ALA A 25 14.73 -17.78 2.89
C ALA A 25 14.88 -16.32 2.42
N LEU A 26 14.53 -16.06 1.16
CA LEU A 26 14.45 -14.70 0.60
C LEU A 26 13.00 -14.35 0.28
N GLY A 27 12.45 -13.37 0.99
CA GLY A 27 11.20 -12.71 0.63
C GLY A 27 11.42 -11.70 -0.48
N PHE A 28 10.49 -11.62 -1.43
CA PHE A 28 10.53 -10.64 -2.50
C PHE A 28 9.21 -9.85 -2.55
N PHE A 29 9.29 -8.54 -2.33
CA PHE A 29 8.15 -7.63 -2.26
C PHE A 29 8.47 -6.36 -3.07
N PRO A 30 8.56 -6.43 -4.41
CA PRO A 30 9.21 -5.42 -5.24
C PRO A 30 8.43 -4.13 -5.50
N GLY A 31 7.11 -4.14 -5.30
CA GLY A 31 6.30 -2.94 -5.46
C GLY A 31 6.38 -2.05 -4.22
N SER A 32 5.80 -0.86 -4.28
CA SER A 32 5.65 0.00 -3.09
C SER A 32 4.32 -0.22 -2.37
N THR A 33 3.75 -1.44 -2.44
CA THR A 33 2.49 -1.80 -1.77
C THR A 33 2.58 -1.63 -0.25
N ILE A 34 3.79 -1.68 0.33
CA ILE A 34 3.99 -1.39 1.75
C ILE A 34 3.60 0.05 2.10
N GLY A 35 3.66 0.97 1.13
CA GLY A 35 3.21 2.34 1.29
C GLY A 35 1.69 2.46 1.49
N ASN A 36 0.91 1.41 1.28
CA ASN A 36 -0.53 1.46 1.53
C ASN A 36 -0.90 1.32 3.01
N PHE A 37 0.07 0.89 3.82
CA PHE A 37 -0.08 0.76 5.27
C PHE A 37 0.34 2.06 5.96
N ALA A 38 -0.38 2.45 7.01
CA ALA A 38 0.11 3.47 7.92
C ALA A 38 1.43 3.01 8.57
N PRO A 39 2.32 3.90 9.05
CA PRO A 39 3.62 3.50 9.57
C PRO A 39 3.59 2.41 10.66
N PRO A 40 2.65 2.42 11.63
CA PRO A 40 2.53 1.32 12.59
C PRO A 40 2.11 -0.02 11.96
N GLU A 41 1.25 0.03 10.94
CA GLU A 41 0.79 -1.15 10.21
C GLU A 41 1.89 -1.71 9.31
N ALA A 42 2.66 -0.86 8.64
CA ALA A 42 3.82 -1.24 7.85
C ALA A 42 4.88 -1.92 8.72
N GLU A 43 5.13 -1.39 9.93
CA GLU A 43 6.02 -2.01 10.90
C GLU A 43 5.52 -3.39 11.35
N ALA A 44 4.22 -3.50 11.66
CA ALA A 44 3.60 -4.78 12.03
C ALA A 44 3.68 -5.81 10.88
N PHE A 45 3.44 -5.38 9.64
CA PHE A 45 3.56 -6.21 8.45
C PHE A 45 4.99 -6.70 8.23
N LEU A 46 5.99 -5.83 8.39
CA LEU A 46 7.40 -6.24 8.32
C LEU A 46 7.73 -7.26 9.42
N ARG A 47 7.22 -7.10 10.64
CA ARG A 47 7.38 -8.10 11.71
C ARG A 47 6.78 -9.46 11.34
N GLN A 48 5.63 -9.48 10.67
CA GLN A 48 5.04 -10.73 10.16
C GLN A 48 5.94 -11.38 9.11
N ILE A 49 6.45 -10.60 8.14
CA ILE A 49 7.40 -11.10 7.15
C ILE A 49 8.64 -11.67 7.83
N ARG A 50 9.21 -10.99 8.83
CA ARG A 50 10.34 -11.48 9.62
C ARG A 50 10.05 -12.84 10.25
N ALA A 51 8.87 -13.01 10.86
CA ALA A 51 8.48 -14.27 11.47
C ALA A 51 8.39 -15.41 10.46
N VAL A 52 7.87 -15.11 9.25
CA VAL A 52 7.77 -16.07 8.15
C VAL A 52 9.15 -16.45 7.57
N LEU A 53 10.06 -15.49 7.45
CA LEU A 53 11.41 -15.73 6.91
C LEU A 53 12.31 -16.46 7.90
N GLY A 54 12.10 -16.24 9.21
CA GLY A 54 12.86 -16.88 10.28
C GLY A 54 14.32 -16.40 10.38
N PRO A 55 15.08 -16.98 11.33
CA PRO A 55 16.49 -16.64 11.56
C PRO A 55 17.35 -16.82 10.31
N GLY A 56 18.23 -15.86 10.05
CA GLY A 56 19.10 -15.85 8.87
C GLY A 56 18.41 -15.46 7.56
N GLY A 57 17.08 -15.32 7.56
CA GLY A 57 16.27 -14.90 6.41
C GLY A 57 16.59 -13.50 5.89
N ALA A 58 16.14 -13.20 4.68
CA ALA A 58 16.33 -11.90 4.04
C ALA A 58 15.07 -11.46 3.28
N LEU A 59 14.93 -10.15 3.09
CA LEU A 59 13.83 -9.52 2.36
C LEU A 59 14.40 -8.54 1.32
N LEU A 60 13.98 -8.69 0.08
CA LEU A 60 14.18 -7.72 -0.99
C LEU A 60 12.86 -6.98 -1.23
N ILE A 61 12.80 -5.71 -0.83
CA ILE A 61 11.55 -4.92 -0.82
C ILE A 61 11.71 -3.60 -1.57
N GLY A 62 10.72 -3.25 -2.38
CA GLY A 62 10.64 -1.98 -3.08
C GLY A 62 9.86 -0.93 -2.27
N VAL A 63 10.29 0.33 -2.33
CA VAL A 63 9.54 1.46 -1.78
C VAL A 63 9.64 2.67 -2.68
N ASP A 64 8.52 3.38 -2.78
CA ASP A 64 8.44 4.63 -3.53
C ASP A 64 9.00 5.78 -2.69
N LEU A 65 9.93 6.53 -3.28
CA LEU A 65 10.66 7.56 -2.55
C LEU A 65 9.92 8.89 -2.51
N LYS A 66 10.21 9.70 -1.49
CA LYS A 66 9.81 11.11 -1.48
C LYS A 66 10.49 11.82 -2.67
N LYS A 67 9.71 12.62 -3.40
CA LYS A 67 10.14 13.35 -4.59
C LYS A 67 9.29 14.61 -4.73
N ASP A 68 9.52 15.36 -5.81
CA ASP A 68 8.75 16.56 -6.12
C ASP A 68 7.23 16.34 -6.01
N THR A 69 6.53 17.24 -5.34
CA THR A 69 5.12 17.11 -5.01
C THR A 69 4.23 17.24 -6.24
N ALA A 70 4.63 18.05 -7.23
CA ALA A 70 3.90 18.16 -8.48
C ALA A 70 3.97 16.83 -9.26
N ARG A 71 5.15 16.18 -9.29
CA ARG A 71 5.30 14.83 -9.85
C ARG A 71 4.45 13.80 -9.12
N LEU A 72 4.44 13.82 -7.78
CA LEU A 72 3.61 12.90 -6.98
C LEU A 72 2.12 13.10 -7.27
N ASN A 73 1.64 14.35 -7.26
CA ASN A 73 0.25 14.64 -7.57
C ASN A 73 -0.12 14.24 -9.00
N ALA A 74 0.75 14.49 -9.99
CA ALA A 74 0.50 14.14 -11.39
C ALA A 74 0.45 12.62 -11.61
N ALA A 75 1.21 11.83 -10.86
CA ALA A 75 1.19 10.37 -10.97
C ALA A 75 -0.14 9.76 -10.52
N TYR A 76 -0.87 10.43 -9.62
CA TYR A 76 -2.17 9.98 -9.12
C TYR A 76 -3.37 10.73 -9.71
N ASN A 77 -3.11 11.80 -10.46
CA ASN A 77 -4.10 12.55 -11.23
C ASN A 77 -3.70 12.54 -12.71
N ASP A 78 -3.44 11.34 -13.25
CA ASP A 78 -2.97 11.21 -14.62
C ASP A 78 -3.97 11.77 -15.63
N ALA A 79 -3.47 12.49 -16.64
CA ALA A 79 -4.32 13.16 -17.63
C ALA A 79 -5.13 12.19 -18.50
N ALA A 80 -4.75 10.91 -18.55
CA ALA A 80 -5.49 9.86 -19.26
C ALA A 80 -6.69 9.33 -18.44
N GLY A 81 -6.80 9.69 -17.16
CA GLY A 81 -7.90 9.32 -16.28
C GLY A 81 -7.88 7.89 -15.78
N HIS A 82 -6.76 7.17 -15.91
CA HIS A 82 -6.66 5.77 -15.49
C HIS A 82 -6.75 5.61 -13.97
N THR A 83 -6.11 6.48 -13.20
CA THR A 83 -6.15 6.46 -11.73
C THR A 83 -7.53 6.85 -11.22
N ALA A 84 -8.18 7.82 -11.87
CA ALA A 84 -9.55 8.18 -11.56
C ALA A 84 -10.53 7.02 -11.81
N ALA A 85 -10.41 6.35 -12.96
CA ALA A 85 -11.22 5.18 -13.30
C ALA A 85 -10.97 4.03 -12.31
N PHE A 86 -9.71 3.80 -11.92
CA PHE A 86 -9.36 2.81 -10.91
C PHE A 86 -10.03 3.12 -9.56
N ASN A 87 -10.00 4.38 -9.11
CA ASN A 87 -10.60 4.75 -7.83
C ASN A 87 -12.14 4.63 -7.85
N LEU A 88 -12.77 5.20 -8.88
CA LEU A 88 -14.24 5.15 -9.05
C LEU A 88 -14.76 3.72 -9.22
N ASN A 89 -13.92 2.78 -9.67
CA ASN A 89 -14.29 1.37 -9.75
C ASN A 89 -14.69 0.78 -8.38
N LEU A 90 -14.25 1.34 -7.25
CA LEU A 90 -14.74 0.93 -5.93
C LEU A 90 -16.26 1.06 -5.81
N LEU A 91 -16.85 2.13 -6.34
CA LEU A 91 -18.29 2.36 -6.33
C LEU A 91 -19.01 1.33 -7.20
N HIS A 92 -18.46 1.01 -8.37
CA HIS A 92 -18.99 -0.07 -9.22
C HIS A 92 -18.95 -1.43 -8.54
N ARG A 93 -17.87 -1.73 -7.80
CA ARG A 93 -17.76 -2.97 -7.01
C ARG A 93 -18.74 -3.00 -5.85
N MET A 94 -18.96 -1.87 -5.16
CA MET A 94 -19.98 -1.80 -4.11
C MET A 94 -21.38 -2.14 -4.65
N VAL A 95 -21.74 -1.62 -5.83
CA VAL A 95 -23.02 -1.97 -6.48
C VAL A 95 -23.06 -3.47 -6.84
N GLY A 96 -22.01 -3.97 -7.49
CA GLY A 96 -21.99 -5.35 -8.01
C GLY A 96 -21.86 -6.44 -6.94
N GLU A 97 -21.09 -6.19 -5.88
CA GLU A 97 -20.72 -7.21 -4.89
C GLU A 97 -21.49 -7.07 -3.58
N LEU A 98 -21.88 -5.86 -3.19
CA LEU A 98 -22.61 -5.59 -1.95
C LEU A 98 -24.09 -5.26 -2.18
N GLY A 99 -24.53 -5.14 -3.45
CA GLY A 99 -25.87 -4.68 -3.78
C GLY A 99 -26.12 -3.24 -3.32
N ALA A 100 -25.07 -2.40 -3.32
CA ALA A 100 -25.19 -1.03 -2.88
C ALA A 100 -26.05 -0.21 -3.86
N GLU A 101 -26.83 0.73 -3.32
CA GLU A 101 -27.60 1.71 -4.09
C GLU A 101 -27.01 3.10 -3.83
N LEU A 102 -26.51 3.74 -4.88
CA LEU A 102 -25.88 5.06 -4.85
C LEU A 102 -25.81 5.68 -6.26
N ASP A 103 -25.68 7.01 -6.34
CA ASP A 103 -25.38 7.73 -7.60
C ASP A 103 -23.86 7.77 -7.85
N ILE A 104 -23.34 6.78 -8.59
CA ILE A 104 -21.93 6.74 -8.99
C ILE A 104 -21.52 8.01 -9.75
N GLY A 105 -22.41 8.57 -10.57
CA GLY A 105 -22.14 9.79 -11.35
C GLY A 105 -22.09 11.06 -10.50
N GLY A 106 -22.39 10.97 -9.20
CA GLY A 106 -22.25 12.04 -8.24
C GLY A 106 -20.98 11.98 -7.41
N PHE A 107 -19.99 11.17 -7.82
CA PHE A 107 -18.65 11.15 -7.23
C PHE A 107 -17.58 11.57 -8.23
N GLU A 108 -16.53 12.20 -7.73
CA GLU A 108 -15.28 12.41 -8.47
C GLU A 108 -14.08 11.79 -7.73
N HIS A 109 -13.05 11.44 -8.51
CA HIS A 109 -11.75 11.12 -7.95
C HIS A 109 -11.10 12.39 -7.40
N TYR A 110 -10.57 12.32 -6.18
CA TYR A 110 -9.81 13.40 -5.58
C TYR A 110 -8.55 12.85 -4.91
N ALA A 111 -7.37 13.19 -5.44
CA ALA A 111 -6.10 12.78 -4.86
C ALA A 111 -5.15 13.95 -4.64
N PHE A 112 -4.45 13.94 -3.51
CA PHE A 112 -3.48 14.96 -3.16
C PHE A 112 -2.34 14.40 -2.30
N TYR A 113 -1.18 15.04 -2.38
CA TYR A 113 -0.05 14.76 -1.51
C TYR A 113 -0.22 15.47 -0.16
N ASN A 114 -0.34 14.70 0.91
CA ASN A 114 -0.29 15.18 2.27
C ASN A 114 1.18 15.24 2.72
N GLU A 115 1.76 16.44 2.69
CA GLU A 115 3.17 16.66 3.05
C GLU A 115 3.49 16.29 4.49
N ALA A 116 2.58 16.58 5.42
CA ALA A 116 2.76 16.34 6.85
C ALA A 116 2.92 14.84 7.16
N GLU A 117 2.10 14.01 6.50
CA GLU A 117 2.15 12.55 6.62
C GLU A 117 3.09 11.90 5.59
N SER A 118 3.57 12.67 4.61
CA SER A 118 4.39 12.21 3.49
C SER A 118 3.75 11.06 2.70
N ARG A 119 2.49 11.24 2.32
CA ARG A 119 1.71 10.24 1.56
C ARG A 119 0.83 10.89 0.51
N ILE A 120 0.54 10.16 -0.57
CA ILE A 120 -0.63 10.46 -1.37
C ILE A 120 -1.86 9.93 -0.64
N GLU A 121 -2.92 10.72 -0.62
CA GLU A 121 -4.24 10.26 -0.24
C GLU A 121 -5.14 10.26 -1.47
N MET A 122 -5.85 9.16 -1.67
CA MET A 122 -6.90 9.05 -2.67
C MET A 122 -8.25 9.01 -1.97
N HIS A 123 -9.18 9.80 -2.50
CA HIS A 123 -10.53 9.93 -1.98
C HIS A 123 -11.54 9.86 -3.13
N LEU A 124 -12.77 9.46 -2.78
CA LEU A 124 -13.96 9.70 -3.58
C LEU A 124 -14.66 10.91 -2.99
N ARG A 125 -14.74 12.01 -3.74
CA ARG A 125 -15.45 13.21 -3.30
C ARG A 125 -16.87 13.19 -3.80
N SER A 126 -17.80 13.46 -2.91
CA SER A 126 -19.19 13.66 -3.27
C SER A 126 -19.40 15.01 -3.95
N LEU A 127 -20.09 15.03 -5.10
CA LEU A 127 -20.42 16.26 -5.85
C LEU A 127 -21.75 16.90 -5.44
N ARG A 128 -22.53 16.22 -4.60
CA ARG A 128 -23.86 16.61 -4.13
C ARG A 128 -24.19 15.84 -2.85
N ILE A 129 -25.36 16.05 -2.25
CA ILE A 129 -25.80 15.16 -1.19
C ILE A 129 -25.99 13.75 -1.78
N GLN A 130 -25.42 12.73 -1.12
CA GLN A 130 -25.53 11.33 -1.52
C GLN A 130 -26.29 10.56 -0.46
N GLU A 131 -27.17 9.69 -0.91
CA GLU A 131 -27.84 8.70 -0.09
C GLU A 131 -27.30 7.34 -0.55
N ILE A 132 -26.53 6.68 0.31
CA ILE A 132 -25.93 5.37 0.01
C ILE A 132 -26.62 4.33 0.87
N ARG A 133 -27.19 3.30 0.23
CA ARG A 133 -27.76 2.16 0.93
C ARG A 133 -26.98 0.89 0.63
N VAL A 134 -26.62 0.14 1.68
CA VAL A 134 -25.95 -1.17 1.59
C VAL A 134 -26.67 -2.15 2.50
N GLY A 135 -27.52 -3.00 1.92
CA GLY A 135 -28.46 -3.81 2.70
C GLY A 135 -29.38 -2.93 3.55
N ASP A 136 -29.39 -3.16 4.86
CA ASP A 136 -30.18 -2.38 5.85
C ASP A 136 -29.44 -1.14 6.39
N ARG A 137 -28.20 -0.90 5.93
CA ARG A 137 -27.42 0.26 6.37
C ARG A 137 -27.63 1.42 5.41
N TYR A 138 -27.76 2.60 5.99
CA TYR A 138 -27.95 3.86 5.29
C TYR A 138 -26.88 4.85 5.72
N PHE A 139 -26.31 5.54 4.74
CA PHE A 139 -25.28 6.55 4.93
C PHE A 139 -25.66 7.79 4.10
N GLU A 140 -25.46 8.96 4.68
CA GLU A 140 -25.56 10.23 3.97
C GLU A 140 -24.18 10.84 3.86
N LEU A 141 -23.89 11.44 2.71
CA LEU A 141 -22.72 12.27 2.53
C LEU A 141 -23.15 13.66 2.06
N ASP A 142 -22.57 14.68 2.66
CA ASP A 142 -22.74 16.05 2.22
C ASP A 142 -22.02 16.30 0.88
N SER A 143 -22.43 17.37 0.19
CA SER A 143 -21.69 17.86 -0.97
C SER A 143 -20.26 18.25 -0.56
N GLY A 144 -19.26 17.70 -1.25
CA GLY A 144 -17.84 17.91 -0.99
C GLY A 144 -17.23 16.96 0.05
N GLU A 145 -18.04 16.13 0.72
CA GLU A 145 -17.55 15.15 1.68
C GLU A 145 -16.67 14.09 0.98
N LEU A 146 -15.66 13.59 1.70
CA LEU A 146 -14.64 12.70 1.17
C LEU A 146 -14.75 11.30 1.79
N ILE A 147 -14.77 10.28 0.95
CA ILE A 147 -14.53 8.90 1.35
C ILE A 147 -13.06 8.58 1.06
N HIS A 148 -12.27 8.38 2.12
CA HIS A 148 -10.88 7.95 1.98
C HIS A 148 -10.81 6.51 1.42
N SER A 149 -10.08 6.35 0.32
CA SER A 149 -9.99 5.08 -0.43
C SER A 149 -8.61 4.41 -0.31
N GLU A 150 -7.52 5.19 -0.32
CA GLU A 150 -6.17 4.63 -0.29
C GLU A 150 -5.15 5.66 0.21
N ASN A 151 -4.18 5.16 0.99
CA ASN A 151 -2.94 5.88 1.28
C ASN A 151 -1.83 5.34 0.39
N SER A 152 -0.86 6.19 0.02
CA SER A 152 0.41 5.73 -0.53
C SER A 152 1.56 6.55 0.06
N TYR A 153 2.10 6.05 1.17
CA TYR A 153 3.24 6.60 1.88
C TYR A 153 4.52 6.55 1.04
N LYS A 154 5.26 7.65 1.10
CA LYS A 154 6.53 7.84 0.40
C LYS A 154 7.65 7.96 1.44
N TYR A 155 8.72 7.20 1.25
CA TYR A 155 9.79 7.12 2.25
C TYR A 155 11.05 7.84 1.78
N SER A 156 11.88 8.30 2.71
CA SER A 156 13.29 8.51 2.41
C SER A 156 14.05 7.19 2.62
N LEU A 157 15.23 7.05 2.00
CA LEU A 157 16.08 5.87 2.23
C LEU A 157 16.35 5.63 3.72
N GLY A 158 16.67 6.70 4.47
CA GLY A 158 16.87 6.62 5.92
C GLY A 158 15.60 6.24 6.67
N GLY A 159 14.48 6.92 6.38
CA GLY A 159 13.21 6.67 7.08
C GLY A 159 12.68 5.26 6.89
N PHE A 160 12.87 4.66 5.70
CA PHE A 160 12.50 3.26 5.49
C PHE A 160 13.44 2.28 6.20
N ARG A 161 14.75 2.56 6.23
CA ARG A 161 15.71 1.76 7.01
C ARG A 161 15.38 1.78 8.50
N ASP A 162 14.99 2.93 9.04
CA ASP A 162 14.59 3.06 10.45
C ASP A 162 13.32 2.25 10.75
N LEU A 163 12.32 2.30 9.85
CA LEU A 163 11.11 1.47 9.93
C LEU A 163 11.45 -0.03 9.93
N ALA A 164 12.29 -0.46 8.99
CA ALA A 164 12.74 -1.85 8.91
C ALA A 164 13.52 -2.28 10.17
N GLY A 165 14.38 -1.42 10.70
CA GLY A 165 15.11 -1.65 11.95
C GLY A 165 14.19 -1.92 13.13
N ARG A 166 13.14 -1.11 13.32
CA ARG A 166 12.12 -1.33 14.37
C ARG A 166 11.33 -2.62 14.20
N ALA A 167 11.26 -3.14 12.97
CA ALA A 167 10.65 -4.42 12.66
C ALA A 167 11.62 -5.63 12.83
N GLY A 168 12.87 -5.40 13.20
CA GLY A 168 13.87 -6.44 13.44
C GLY A 168 14.63 -6.87 12.18
N PHE A 169 14.89 -5.91 11.28
CA PHE A 169 15.74 -6.10 10.10
C PHE A 169 16.94 -5.17 10.09
N ASP A 170 18.08 -5.69 9.63
CA ASP A 170 19.27 -4.91 9.32
C ASP A 170 19.32 -4.59 7.82
N ALA A 171 19.40 -3.31 7.49
CA ALA A 171 19.53 -2.86 6.11
C ALA A 171 20.96 -3.11 5.59
N SER A 172 21.12 -4.13 4.74
CA SER A 172 22.42 -4.55 4.22
C SER A 172 22.82 -3.77 2.95
N ALA A 173 21.86 -3.50 2.07
CA ALA A 173 22.08 -2.70 0.86
C ALA A 173 20.79 -2.02 0.40
N SER A 174 20.95 -0.98 -0.43
CA SER A 174 19.83 -0.37 -1.15
C SER A 174 20.30 0.19 -2.48
N TRP A 175 19.41 0.17 -3.47
CA TRP A 175 19.63 0.70 -4.81
C TRP A 175 18.49 1.63 -5.18
N THR A 176 18.79 2.66 -5.94
CA THR A 176 17.80 3.58 -6.53
C THR A 176 17.93 3.58 -8.05
N ASP A 177 16.87 4.01 -8.73
CA ASP A 177 16.97 4.40 -10.14
C ASP A 177 17.76 5.71 -10.28
N ASP A 178 18.20 6.04 -11.49
CA ASP A 178 19.00 7.25 -11.78
C ASP A 178 18.30 8.56 -11.35
N GLY A 179 16.98 8.55 -11.19
CA GLY A 179 16.20 9.70 -10.74
C GLY A 179 15.88 9.74 -9.24
N ASP A 180 16.38 8.79 -8.44
CA ASP A 180 16.07 8.63 -7.02
C ASP A 180 14.55 8.62 -6.73
N LEU A 181 13.77 7.96 -7.60
CA LEU A 181 12.31 7.93 -7.53
C LEU A 181 11.80 6.72 -6.75
N PHE A 182 12.53 5.62 -6.81
CA PHE A 182 12.17 4.36 -6.21
C PHE A 182 13.42 3.70 -5.64
N SER A 183 13.29 2.99 -4.53
CA SER A 183 14.38 2.19 -4.00
C SER A 183 14.01 0.73 -3.82
N ILE A 184 15.01 -0.12 -3.99
CA ILE A 184 14.98 -1.52 -3.58
C ILE A 184 15.91 -1.66 -2.39
N HIS A 185 15.43 -2.22 -1.29
CA HIS A 185 16.18 -2.49 -0.07
C HIS A 185 16.41 -3.99 0.09
N PHE A 186 17.66 -4.38 0.32
CA PHE A 186 18.00 -5.71 0.78
C PHE A 186 18.20 -5.68 2.30
N LEU A 187 17.30 -6.37 2.99
CA LEU A 187 17.17 -6.42 4.44
C LEU A 187 17.49 -7.84 4.93
N ARG A 188 18.17 -7.96 6.06
CA ARG A 188 18.43 -9.25 6.72
C ARG A 188 17.71 -9.28 8.05
N VAL A 189 17.17 -10.44 8.42
CA VAL A 189 16.59 -10.61 9.76
C VAL A 189 17.71 -10.41 10.77
N SER A 190 17.53 -9.46 11.69
CA SER A 190 18.48 -9.20 12.78
C SER A 190 18.51 -10.41 13.74
N ASP A 191 19.71 -10.66 14.28
CA ASP A 191 19.97 -11.72 15.28
C ASP A 191 19.16 -11.52 16.58
#